data_AF-A0A397W5I2-F1
#
_entry.id   AF-A0A397W5I2-F1
#
_cell.length_a   1.000
_cell.length_b   1.000
_cell.length_c   1.000
_cell.angle_alpha   90.00
_cell.angle_beta   90.00
_cell.angle_gamma   90.00
#
_symmetry.space_group_name_H-M   'P 1'
#
loop_
_entity.id
_entity.type
_entity.pdbx_description
1 polymer ?
#
loop_
_entity_poly.entity_id
_entity_poly.type
_entity_poly.pdbx_seq_one_letter_code
_entity_poly.pdbx_strand_id
1 'polypeptide(L)'
;MKTFQLRALSYEDVIPFDRLSEIKKIGKGGFGSVYSATWLDGIRKVKTIKDGNDYIYKRAREQSSTVALKTLASSIENNNDYLKEFKSLMACKLNSTYTKLAIYGITQNTETMEYLMVFQYAKNGSLSKYLRNYFCNLT
;
A
#
# COMPACT_ATOMS: atom_id res chain seq x y z
N MET A 1 -2.54 -25.86 0.35
CA MET A 1 -2.85 -24.82 -0.67
C MET A 1 -4.24 -25.05 -1.24
N LYS A 2 -5.27 -24.47 -0.61
CA LYS A 2 -6.63 -24.39 -1.16
C LYS A 2 -7.03 -22.92 -1.13
N THR A 3 -7.56 -22.50 -2.27
CA THR A 3 -7.75 -21.13 -2.75
C THR A 3 -8.64 -20.28 -1.84
N PHE A 4 -8.08 -19.19 -1.30
CA PHE A 4 -8.86 -18.01 -0.88
C PHE A 4 -9.43 -17.34 -2.14
N GLN A 5 -10.49 -17.93 -2.69
CA GLN A 5 -11.36 -17.25 -3.65
C GLN A 5 -12.39 -16.44 -2.86
N LEU A 6 -11.98 -15.25 -2.44
CA LEU A 6 -12.97 -14.21 -2.15
C LEU A 6 -13.52 -13.75 -3.50
N ARG A 7 -14.84 -13.77 -3.66
CA ARG A 7 -15.54 -13.29 -4.87
C ARG A 7 -15.11 -11.85 -5.14
N ALA A 8 -14.16 -11.71 -6.05
CA ALA A 8 -13.57 -10.47 -6.48
C ALA A 8 -14.57 -9.73 -7.38
N LEU A 9 -15.39 -8.89 -6.77
CA LEU A 9 -16.09 -7.82 -7.45
C LEU A 9 -15.43 -6.52 -6.97
N SER A 10 -14.54 -6.00 -7.81
CA SER A 10 -14.00 -4.62 -7.83
C SER A 10 -12.98 -4.11 -6.78
N TYR A 11 -12.17 -4.93 -6.08
CA TYR A 11 -11.07 -4.38 -5.25
C TYR A 11 -9.68 -4.99 -5.50
N GLU A 12 -8.82 -4.12 -6.04
CA GLU A 12 -7.35 -4.05 -6.14
C GLU A 12 -6.47 -5.19 -5.54
N ASP A 13 -5.72 -5.83 -6.45
CA ASP A 13 -4.47 -6.61 -6.36
C ASP A 13 -4.02 -7.14 -4.97
N VAL A 14 -4.31 -8.40 -4.66
CA VAL A 14 -3.55 -9.16 -3.65
C VAL A 14 -2.10 -9.27 -4.13
N ILE A 15 -1.17 -8.76 -3.34
CA ILE A 15 0.26 -8.79 -3.63
C ILE A 15 0.87 -10.02 -2.96
N PRO A 16 1.42 -10.97 -3.74
CA PRO A 16 2.09 -12.13 -3.17
C PRO A 16 3.25 -11.70 -2.27
N PHE A 17 3.31 -12.25 -1.05
CA PHE A 17 4.26 -11.82 -0.03
C PHE A 17 5.72 -12.12 -0.42
N ASP A 18 5.94 -13.18 -1.19
CA ASP A 18 7.24 -13.57 -1.77
C ASP A 18 7.76 -12.57 -2.81
N ARG A 19 6.93 -11.64 -3.30
CA ARG A 19 7.35 -10.52 -4.17
C ARG A 19 7.81 -9.30 -3.37
N LEU A 20 7.82 -9.37 -2.04
CA LEU A 20 8.29 -8.32 -1.13
C LEU A 20 9.60 -8.77 -0.47
N SER A 21 10.69 -8.07 -0.74
CA SER A 21 12.01 -8.34 -0.17
C SER A 21 12.47 -7.20 0.74
N GLU A 22 13.58 -7.42 1.45
CA GLU A 22 14.25 -6.41 2.28
C GLU A 22 13.30 -5.75 3.31
N ILE A 23 12.41 -6.55 3.89
CA ILE A 23 11.39 -6.07 4.82
C ILE A 23 12.06 -5.55 6.10
N LYS A 24 11.95 -4.25 6.35
CA LYS A 24 12.57 -3.56 7.49
C LYS A 24 11.53 -2.79 8.28
N LYS A 25 11.51 -2.97 9.60
CA LYS A 25 10.63 -2.19 10.48
C LYS A 25 11.05 -0.72 10.51
N ILE A 26 10.12 0.19 10.25
CA ILE A 26 10.36 1.65 10.23
C ILE A 26 9.56 2.41 11.27
N GLY A 27 8.57 1.77 11.91
CA GLY A 27 7.81 2.39 12.99
C GLY A 27 6.90 1.39 13.71
N LYS A 28 6.51 1.74 14.94
CA LYS A 28 5.49 1.06 15.73
C LYS A 28 4.66 2.10 16.46
N GLY A 29 3.34 1.96 16.42
CA GLY A 29 2.40 2.79 17.17
C GLY A 29 1.33 1.94 17.86
N GLY A 30 0.31 2.59 18.43
CA GLY A 30 -0.81 1.90 19.07
C GLY A 30 -1.67 1.08 18.10
N PHE A 31 -1.64 1.42 16.80
CA PHE A 31 -2.45 0.78 15.75
C PHE A 31 -1.63 -0.16 14.85
N GLY A 32 -0.52 -0.71 15.37
CA GLY A 32 0.31 -1.68 14.66
C GLY A 32 1.72 -1.19 14.32
N SER A 33 2.40 -2.00 13.53
CA SER A 33 3.76 -1.76 13.05
C SER A 33 3.77 -1.39 11.57
N VAL A 34 4.74 -0.56 11.19
CA VAL A 34 4.99 -0.17 9.80
C VAL A 34 6.38 -0.65 9.39
N TYR A 35 6.46 -1.23 8.20
CA TYR A 35 7.67 -1.73 7.57
C TYR A 35 7.87 -1.04 6.21
N SER A 36 9.11 -0.96 5.75
CA SER A 36 9.44 -0.74 4.34
C SER A 36 9.78 -2.07 3.69
N ALA A 37 9.49 -2.23 2.41
CA ALA A 37 9.89 -3.39 1.62
C ALA A 37 10.18 -2.99 0.17
N THR A 38 10.98 -3.80 -0.51
CA THR A 38 11.21 -3.70 -1.95
C THR A 38 10.21 -4.61 -2.66
N TRP A 39 9.29 -4.02 -3.45
CA TRP A 39 8.35 -4.76 -4.28
C TRP A 39 8.97 -5.08 -5.64
N LEU A 40 9.25 -6.36 -5.87
CA LEU A 40 9.99 -6.87 -7.02
C LEU A 40 9.26 -6.74 -8.36
N ASP A 41 7.93 -6.57 -8.34
CA ASP A 41 7.15 -6.33 -9.56
C ASP A 41 7.01 -4.84 -9.91
N GLY A 42 7.39 -3.98 -8.97
CA GLY A 42 7.21 -2.55 -9.05
C GLY A 42 5.75 -2.08 -9.16
N ILE A 43 5.60 -0.77 -9.02
CA ILE A 43 4.31 -0.09 -9.12
C ILE A 43 3.88 -0.04 -10.59
N ARG A 44 2.61 -0.34 -10.85
CA ARG A 44 1.99 -0.18 -12.18
C ARG A 44 1.88 1.31 -12.50
N LYS A 45 2.35 1.69 -13.69
CA LYS A 45 2.20 3.04 -14.25
C LYS A 45 1.32 3.00 -15.49
N VAL A 46 0.37 3.92 -15.55
CA VAL A 46 -0.39 4.19 -16.77
C VAL A 46 0.09 5.52 -17.31
N LYS A 47 0.55 5.53 -18.56
CA LYS A 47 0.91 6.74 -19.27
C LYS A 47 -0.07 6.94 -20.41
N THR A 48 -0.58 8.16 -20.53
CA THR A 48 -1.34 8.59 -21.71
C THR A 48 -0.34 9.10 -22.74
N ILE A 49 -0.41 8.56 -23.95
CA ILE A 49 0.42 8.97 -25.08
C ILE A 49 -0.54 9.53 -26.13
N LYS A 50 -0.21 10.69 -26.71
CA LYS A 50 -0.97 11.28 -27.80
C LYS A 50 -0.57 10.59 -29.10
N ASP A 51 -1.54 10.11 -29.86
CA ASP A 51 -1.36 9.48 -31.16
C ASP A 51 -2.29 10.17 -32.17
N GLY A 52 -1.75 11.13 -32.92
CA GLY A 52 -2.54 12.03 -33.76
C GLY A 52 -3.54 12.87 -32.96
N ASN A 53 -4.83 12.68 -33.26
CA ASN A 53 -5.95 13.32 -32.55
C ASN A 53 -6.49 12.49 -31.38
N ASP A 54 -5.98 11.27 -31.19
CA ASP A 54 -6.43 10.34 -30.16
C ASP A 54 -5.42 10.23 -29.00
N TYR A 55 -5.88 9.58 -27.92
CA TYR A 55 -5.06 9.25 -26.76
C TYR A 55 -5.04 7.73 -26.54
N ILE A 56 -3.84 7.16 -26.49
CA ILE A 56 -3.63 5.75 -26.16
C ILE A 56 -3.10 5.60 -24.73
N TYR A 57 -3.56 4.56 -24.05
CA TYR A 57 -3.13 4.24 -22.69
C TYR A 57 -2.06 3.14 -22.72
N LYS A 58 -0.81 3.49 -22.38
CA LYS A 58 0.29 2.53 -22.25
C LYS A 58 0.44 2.12 -20.80
N ARG A 59 0.26 0.83 -20.53
CA ARG A 59 0.55 0.21 -19.23
C ARG A 59 2.03 -0.18 -19.15
N ALA A 60 2.68 0.19 -18.07
CA ALA A 60 4.05 -0.19 -17.76
C ALA A 60 4.16 -0.57 -16.28
N ARG A 61 5.25 -1.24 -15.91
CA ARG A 61 5.63 -1.49 -14.52
C ARG A 61 7.04 -0.96 -14.27
N GLU A 62 7.28 -0.45 -13.08
CA GLU A 62 8.64 -0.24 -12.61
C GLU A 62 9.35 -1.60 -12.45
N GLN A 63 10.69 -1.62 -12.53
CA GLN A 63 11.45 -2.85 -12.29
C GLN A 63 11.37 -3.29 -10.83
N SER A 64 11.34 -2.33 -9.91
CA SER A 64 11.17 -2.55 -8.47
C SER A 64 10.76 -1.23 -7.83
N SER A 65 10.02 -1.27 -6.72
CA SER A 65 9.61 -0.06 -6.00
C SER A 65 9.66 -0.25 -4.50
N THR A 66 10.09 0.76 -3.75
CA THR A 66 9.95 0.74 -2.29
C THR A 66 8.50 1.01 -1.91
N VAL A 67 7.94 0.15 -1.06
CA VAL A 67 6.56 0.26 -0.54
C VAL A 67 6.58 0.29 0.99
N ALA A 68 5.51 0.81 1.58
CA ALA A 68 5.26 0.73 3.01
C ALA A 68 4.25 -0.38 3.31
N LEU A 69 4.54 -1.24 4.29
CA LEU A 69 3.64 -2.28 4.77
C LEU A 69 3.14 -1.88 6.15
N LYS A 70 1.82 -1.86 6.35
CA LYS A 70 1.22 -1.65 7.67
C LYS A 70 0.53 -2.93 8.11
N THR A 71 0.86 -3.43 9.30
CA THR A 71 0.13 -4.55 9.90
C THR A 71 -1.30 -4.12 10.19
N LEU A 72 -2.26 -4.94 9.80
CA LEU A 72 -3.63 -4.80 10.28
C LEU A 72 -3.69 -5.41 11.68
N ALA A 73 -4.30 -4.70 12.63
CA ALA A 73 -4.55 -5.27 13.94
C ALA A 73 -5.52 -6.46 13.76
N SER A 74 -5.00 -7.68 13.93
CA SER A 74 -5.87 -8.85 14.10
C SER A 74 -6.52 -8.68 15.47
N SER A 75 -7.81 -8.37 15.52
CA SER A 75 -8.57 -8.46 16.76
C SER A 75 -8.71 -9.95 17.10
N ILE A 76 -7.69 -10.50 17.78
CA ILE A 76 -7.66 -11.89 18.25
C ILE A 76 -8.94 -12.20 19.07
N GLU A 77 -9.54 -11.19 19.69
CA GLU A 77 -10.70 -11.33 20.57
C GLU A 77 -12.07 -11.31 19.84
N ASN A 78 -12.17 -10.87 18.58
CA ASN A 78 -13.45 -10.77 17.88
C ASN A 78 -13.33 -11.21 16.42
N ASN A 79 -13.79 -12.43 16.19
CA ASN A 79 -13.51 -13.29 15.04
C ASN A 79 -14.10 -12.83 13.68
N ASN A 80 -14.42 -11.55 13.45
CA ASN A 80 -15.26 -11.18 12.29
C ASN A 80 -14.82 -10.01 11.40
N ASP A 81 -13.79 -9.22 11.71
CA ASP A 81 -13.41 -8.16 10.75
C ASP A 81 -11.96 -7.65 10.81
N TYR A 82 -10.99 -8.54 10.63
CA TYR A 82 -9.57 -8.18 10.42
C TYR A 82 -9.34 -7.27 9.19
N LEU A 83 -10.35 -7.12 8.33
CA LEU A 83 -10.35 -6.21 7.18
C LEU A 83 -11.19 -4.93 7.43
N LYS A 84 -11.69 -4.69 8.64
CA LYS A 84 -12.51 -3.49 8.92
C LYS A 84 -11.78 -2.21 8.57
N GLU A 85 -10.52 -2.10 8.99
CA GLU A 85 -9.67 -0.94 8.69
C GLU A 85 -9.45 -0.82 7.18
N PHE A 86 -9.14 -1.92 6.49
CA PHE A 86 -8.97 -1.95 5.04
C PHE A 86 -10.24 -1.48 4.31
N LYS A 87 -11.40 -2.04 4.64
CA LYS A 87 -12.70 -1.67 4.07
C LYS A 87 -13.03 -0.20 4.31
N SER A 88 -12.79 0.29 5.52
CA SER A 88 -13.01 1.71 5.86
C SER A 88 -12.11 2.62 5.05
N LEU A 89 -10.82 2.30 4.91
CA LEU A 89 -9.89 3.08 4.09
C LEU A 89 -10.27 3.06 2.61
N MET A 90 -10.71 1.92 2.09
CA MET A 90 -11.21 1.79 0.72
C MET A 90 -12.47 2.61 0.48
N ALA A 91 -13.43 2.59 1.40
CA ALA A 91 -14.62 3.44 1.33
C ALA A 91 -14.25 4.93 1.33
N CYS A 92 -13.30 5.35 2.17
CA CYS A 92 -12.80 6.72 2.17
C CYS A 92 -12.09 7.08 0.85
N LYS A 93 -11.30 6.16 0.27
CA LYS A 93 -10.62 6.38 -1.02
C LYS A 93 -11.63 6.59 -2.15
N LEU A 94 -12.68 5.77 -2.24
CA LEU A 94 -13.72 5.93 -3.26
C LEU A 94 -14.52 7.23 -3.11
N ASN A 95 -14.79 7.64 -1.86
CA ASN A 95 -15.59 8.83 -1.58
C ASN A 95 -14.78 10.13 -1.51
N SER A 96 -13.44 10.06 -1.67
CA SER A 96 -12.55 11.21 -1.56
C SER A 96 -11.75 11.42 -2.84
N THR A 97 -11.97 12.57 -3.47
CA THR A 97 -11.17 13.05 -4.61
C THR A 97 -9.74 13.48 -4.22
N TYR A 98 -9.39 13.44 -2.93
CA TYR A 98 -8.17 14.06 -2.37
C TYR A 98 -7.23 13.09 -1.65
N THR A 99 -7.48 11.78 -1.63
CA THR A 99 -6.57 10.84 -0.98
C THR A 99 -5.30 10.65 -1.82
N LYS A 100 -4.25 11.38 -1.44
CA LYS A 100 -2.96 11.43 -2.16
C LYS A 100 -2.06 10.21 -1.88
N LEU A 101 -2.30 9.49 -0.79
CA LEU A 101 -1.54 8.30 -0.43
C LEU A 101 -2.06 7.10 -1.20
N ALA A 102 -1.26 6.57 -2.13
CA ALA A 102 -1.67 5.40 -2.88
C ALA A 102 -1.71 4.15 -2.00
N ILE A 103 -2.82 3.42 -2.09
CA ILE A 103 -2.99 2.08 -1.52
C ILE A 103 -2.92 1.12 -2.69
N TYR A 104 -1.96 0.21 -2.66
CA TYR A 104 -1.69 -0.73 -3.75
C TYR A 104 -2.41 -2.05 -3.58
N GLY A 105 -2.72 -2.45 -2.34
CA GLY A 105 -3.44 -3.69 -2.07
C GLY A 105 -3.16 -4.24 -0.68
N ILE A 106 -3.35 -5.55 -0.54
CA ILE A 106 -3.07 -6.32 0.69
C ILE A 106 -2.10 -7.46 0.38
N THR A 107 -1.37 -7.87 1.40
CA THR A 107 -0.53 -9.06 1.38
C THR A 107 -0.74 -9.85 2.68
N GLN A 108 -0.43 -11.13 2.67
CA GLN A 108 -0.48 -11.97 3.86
C GLN A 108 0.90 -12.57 4.10
N ASN A 109 1.46 -12.32 5.27
CA ASN A 109 2.70 -12.99 5.66
C ASN A 109 2.41 -14.48 5.86
N THR A 110 3.09 -15.34 5.10
CA THR A 110 2.88 -16.79 5.13
C THR A 110 3.38 -17.45 6.41
N GLU A 111 4.29 -16.80 7.15
CA GLU A 111 4.85 -17.30 8.40
C GLU A 111 3.98 -16.91 9.60
N THR A 112 3.58 -15.64 9.69
CA THR A 112 2.79 -15.13 10.82
C THR A 112 1.29 -15.20 10.59
N MET A 113 0.86 -15.50 9.36
CA MET A 113 -0.53 -15.45 8.90
C MET A 113 -1.19 -14.07 8.99
N GLU A 114 -0.42 -13.03 9.35
CA GLU A 114 -0.90 -11.66 9.49
C GLU A 114 -1.13 -11.00 8.12
N TYR A 115 -2.21 -10.24 8.02
CA TYR A 115 -2.47 -9.40 6.86
C TYR A 115 -1.80 -8.04 7.00
N LEU A 116 -1.19 -7.57 5.93
CA LEU A 116 -0.60 -6.24 5.82
C LEU A 116 -1.20 -5.49 4.64
N MET A 117 -1.42 -4.20 4.82
CA MET A 117 -1.76 -3.29 3.74
C MET A 117 -0.50 -2.74 3.10
N VAL A 118 -0.49 -2.64 1.77
CA VAL A 118 0.63 -2.14 0.97
C VAL A 118 0.32 -0.72 0.49
N PHE A 119 1.16 0.23 0.87
CA PHE A 119 1.04 1.65 0.58
C PHE A 119 2.24 2.20 -0.19
N GLN A 120 2.05 3.37 -0.77
CA GLN A 120 3.15 4.24 -1.20
C GLN A 120 4.12 4.52 -0.05
N TYR A 121 5.41 4.35 -0.31
CA TYR A 121 6.45 4.71 0.65
C TYR A 121 6.71 6.22 0.67
N ALA A 122 6.62 6.84 1.85
CA ALA A 122 6.94 8.25 2.05
C ALA A 122 8.42 8.42 2.44
N LYS A 123 9.29 8.63 1.44
CA LYS A 123 10.76 8.75 1.62
C LYS A 123 11.17 9.76 2.70
N ASN A 124 10.42 10.86 2.83
CA ASN A 124 10.74 11.94 3.76
C ASN A 124 10.14 11.75 5.17
N GLY A 125 9.48 10.62 5.42
CA GLY A 125 8.86 10.32 6.71
C GLY A 125 7.62 11.18 7.00
N SER A 126 7.36 11.41 8.28
CA SER A 126 6.21 12.21 8.72
C SER A 126 6.42 13.71 8.44
N LEU A 127 5.32 14.43 8.17
CA LEU A 127 5.35 15.87 7.97
C LEU A 127 6.00 16.60 9.16
N SER A 128 5.71 16.18 10.40
CA SER A 128 6.33 16.74 11.59
C SER A 128 7.86 16.59 11.60
N LYS A 129 8.38 15.42 11.24
CA LYS A 129 9.83 15.17 11.14
C LYS A 129 10.44 16.01 10.01
N TYR A 130 9.76 16.09 8.87
CA TYR A 130 10.22 16.87 7.74
C TYR A 130 10.30 18.37 8.09
N LEU A 131 9.23 18.94 8.63
CA LEU A 131 9.19 20.35 9.00
C LEU A 131 10.24 20.66 10.06
N ARG A 132 10.42 19.82 11.08
CA ARG A 132 11.47 20.03 12.09
C ARG A 132 12.87 20.20 11.50
N ASN A 133 13.17 19.48 10.42
CA ASN A 133 14.49 19.48 9.81
C ASN A 133 14.67 20.55 8.72
N TYR A 134 13.59 20.96 8.08
CA TYR A 134 13.66 21.77 6.86
C TYR A 134 12.83 23.06 6.91
N PHE A 135 12.21 23.40 8.05
CA PHE A 135 11.35 24.58 8.16
C PHE A 135 12.05 25.87 7.70
N CYS A 136 13.29 26.08 8.13
CA CYS A 136 14.07 27.27 7.78
C CYS A 136 14.44 27.36 6.29
N ASN A 137 14.39 26.26 5.54
CA ASN A 137 14.69 26.25 4.10
C ASN A 137 13.43 26.47 3.25
N LEU A 138 12.26 26.60 3.87
CA LEU A 138 10.97 26.82 3.20
C LEU A 138 10.55 28.30 3.19
N THR A 139 11.30 29.15 3.88
CA THR A 139 11.12 30.60 4.00
C THR A 139 12.27 31.31 3.29
#